data_AF-A0A5M9M792-F1
#
_entry.id   AF-A0A5M9M792-F1
#
_cell.length_a   1.000
_cell.length_b   1.000
_cell.length_c   1.000
_cell.angle_alpha   90.00
_cell.angle_beta   90.00
_cell.angle_gamma   90.00
#
_symmetry.space_group_name_H-M   'P 1'
#
loop_
_entity.id
_entity.type
_entity.pdbx_description
1 polymer ?
#
loop_
_entity_poly.entity_id
_entity_poly.type
_entity_poly.pdbx_seq_one_letter_code
_entity_poly.pdbx_strand_id
1 'polypeptide(L)'
;MSGFLVKNPTAALIKALLINGAVDISGQYIPSETGPTPNVNSGFGRVDLGNSVIIPGQHSATGGFEDVKSLDDGNEYSIKINVGEWSEGTPFRLKVTLVYSDPPGQRLQNDLNLIVTSGDGVYERHGNNKQVFTPGSSEGFDRCNNVEQVDWPGIPRGMAEITIRAYRITKSPQPFAYAWRVHNYRIEAEAKTALFIAHNLMSRYNVTQADLIAGADSESKAQYGRRSEVTVTNTKDLSKRVMNESFARRLAHAMCTF
;
A
#
# COMPACT_ATOMS: atom_id res chain seq x y z
N MET A 1 4.21 -27.64 12.01
CA MET A 1 4.31 -26.16 11.94
C MET A 1 5.77 -25.79 12.18
N SER A 2 6.55 -25.48 11.13
CA SER A 2 7.97 -25.18 11.26
C SER A 2 8.37 -23.98 10.40
N GLY A 3 9.08 -23.03 11.00
CA GLY A 3 10.14 -22.29 10.30
C GLY A 3 9.78 -20.92 9.71
N PHE A 4 9.16 -20.03 10.49
CA PHE A 4 8.81 -18.68 10.00
C PHE A 4 9.99 -17.68 9.92
N LEU A 5 11.24 -18.16 9.94
CA LEU A 5 12.43 -17.29 9.89
C LEU A 5 13.33 -17.76 8.75
N VAL A 6 13.24 -17.08 7.61
CA VAL A 6 14.11 -17.32 6.45
C VAL A 6 15.47 -16.67 6.74
N LYS A 7 16.45 -17.48 7.15
CA LYS A 7 17.79 -16.99 7.52
C LYS A 7 18.60 -16.45 6.32
N ASN A 8 18.27 -16.87 5.10
CA ASN A 8 18.95 -16.48 3.87
C ASN A 8 17.92 -16.34 2.74
N PRO A 9 17.17 -15.22 2.68
CA PRO A 9 16.17 -15.05 1.63
C PRO A 9 16.85 -14.97 0.26
N THR A 10 16.28 -15.63 -0.73
CA THR A 10 16.78 -15.51 -2.11
C THR A 10 16.58 -14.09 -2.64
N ALA A 11 17.36 -13.72 -3.65
CA ALA A 11 17.16 -12.46 -4.36
C ALA A 11 15.75 -12.35 -4.96
N ALA A 12 15.16 -13.48 -5.37
CA ALA A 12 13.79 -13.54 -5.85
C ALA A 12 12.80 -13.18 -4.74
N LEU A 13 12.95 -13.75 -3.53
CA LEU A 13 12.08 -13.42 -2.41
C LEU A 13 12.19 -11.95 -1.99
N ILE A 14 13.41 -11.41 -1.88
CA ILE A 14 13.62 -9.99 -1.56
C ILE A 14 12.91 -9.10 -2.60
N LYS A 15 13.08 -9.40 -3.89
CA LYS A 15 12.45 -8.66 -4.98
C LYS A 15 10.92 -8.79 -4.93
N ALA A 16 10.38 -9.98 -4.64
CA ALA A 16 8.94 -10.21 -4.51
C ALA A 16 8.33 -9.37 -3.38
N LEU A 17 8.98 -9.35 -2.21
CA LEU A 17 8.52 -8.54 -1.05
C LEU A 17 8.49 -7.05 -1.37
N LEU A 18 9.57 -6.51 -1.95
CA LEU A 18 9.67 -5.09 -2.29
C LEU A 18 8.64 -4.65 -3.33
N ILE A 19 8.41 -5.48 -4.35
CA ILE A 19 7.43 -5.19 -5.41
C ILE A 19 6.00 -5.35 -4.88
N ASN A 20 5.74 -6.36 -4.05
CA ASN A 20 4.41 -6.58 -3.49
C ASN A 20 3.99 -5.44 -2.54
N GLY A 21 4.96 -4.87 -1.80
CA GLY A 21 4.74 -3.70 -0.95
C GLY A 21 4.69 -2.37 -1.70
N ALA A 22 5.06 -2.33 -2.98
CA ALA A 22 5.14 -1.09 -3.74
C ALA A 22 3.79 -0.40 -3.89
N VAL A 23 3.84 0.94 -3.89
CA VAL A 23 2.68 1.82 -4.06
C VAL A 23 2.76 2.56 -5.39
N ASP A 24 1.62 2.71 -6.03
CA ASP A 24 1.52 3.42 -7.31
C ASP A 24 2.02 4.86 -7.17
N ILE A 25 2.79 5.33 -8.16
CA ILE A 25 3.21 6.71 -8.24
C ILE A 25 2.13 7.47 -9.01
N SER A 26 1.36 8.29 -8.30
CA SER A 26 0.45 9.24 -8.95
C SER A 26 1.30 10.28 -9.68
N GLY A 27 1.16 10.36 -11.01
CA GLY A 27 1.76 11.44 -11.78
C GLY A 27 1.21 12.80 -11.35
N GLN A 28 1.94 13.85 -11.69
CA GLN A 28 1.60 15.23 -11.34
C GLN A 28 0.70 15.91 -12.39
N TYR A 29 0.60 15.36 -13.60
CA TYR A 29 -0.14 15.96 -14.71
C TYR A 29 -1.42 15.20 -15.09
N ILE A 30 -2.27 15.85 -15.91
CA ILE A 30 -3.46 15.24 -16.52
C ILE A 30 -3.31 15.31 -18.05
N PRO A 31 -3.25 14.18 -18.77
CA PRO A 31 -3.21 12.80 -18.24
C PRO A 31 -1.90 12.51 -17.49
N SER A 32 -1.94 11.53 -16.58
CA SER A 32 -0.78 11.16 -15.75
C SER A 32 0.40 10.69 -16.61
N GLU A 33 1.57 11.26 -16.40
CA GLU A 33 2.82 10.85 -17.06
C GLU A 33 3.29 9.46 -16.60
N THR A 34 2.82 8.98 -15.45
CA THR A 34 3.17 7.65 -14.94
C THR A 34 2.33 6.55 -15.58
N GLY A 35 1.13 6.85 -16.07
CA GLY A 35 0.21 5.85 -16.61
C GLY A 35 -0.21 4.76 -15.60
N PRO A 36 -0.94 3.73 -16.04
CA PRO A 36 -1.34 2.61 -15.18
C PRO A 36 -0.16 1.71 -14.83
N THR A 37 0.03 1.36 -13.55
CA THR A 37 1.00 0.32 -13.10
C THR A 37 0.50 -1.10 -13.47
N PRO A 38 1.38 -2.05 -13.81
CA PRO A 38 2.81 -1.88 -14.07
C PRO A 38 3.07 -1.20 -15.43
N ASN A 39 4.15 -0.42 -15.53
CA ASN A 39 4.56 0.22 -16.79
C ASN A 39 6.07 0.53 -16.83
N VAL A 40 6.54 0.99 -17.98
CA VAL A 40 7.97 1.32 -18.21
C VAL A 40 8.46 2.58 -17.48
N ASN A 41 7.56 3.47 -17.05
CA ASN A 41 7.91 4.74 -16.40
C ASN A 41 8.13 4.57 -14.89
N SER A 42 7.29 3.75 -14.24
CA SER A 42 7.31 3.55 -12.77
C SER A 42 7.56 2.11 -12.34
N GLY A 43 7.71 1.17 -13.27
CA GLY A 43 7.77 -0.27 -12.95
C GLY A 43 6.50 -0.71 -12.23
N PHE A 44 6.67 -1.32 -11.05
CA PHE A 44 5.58 -1.70 -10.14
C PHE A 44 5.23 -0.62 -9.09
N GLY A 45 5.84 0.55 -9.20
CA GLY A 45 5.62 1.68 -8.29
C GLY A 45 6.81 1.94 -7.36
N ARG A 46 6.59 2.85 -6.40
CA ARG A 46 7.58 3.24 -5.40
C ARG A 46 7.61 2.21 -4.28
N VAL A 47 8.81 1.76 -3.91
CA VAL A 47 9.02 0.88 -2.75
C VAL A 47 8.46 1.51 -1.47
N ASP A 48 7.72 0.72 -0.71
CA ASP A 48 7.28 1.03 0.64
C ASP A 48 7.69 -0.11 1.56
N LEU A 49 8.73 0.10 2.37
CA LEU A 49 9.27 -0.93 3.25
C LEU A 49 8.25 -1.38 4.30
N GLY A 50 7.40 -0.48 4.79
CA GLY A 50 6.36 -0.82 5.77
C GLY A 50 5.32 -1.79 5.20
N ASN A 51 5.02 -1.67 3.90
CA ASN A 51 4.16 -2.62 3.19
C ASN A 51 4.90 -3.86 2.68
N SER A 52 6.23 -3.80 2.54
CA SER A 52 7.06 -4.90 2.02
C SER A 52 7.45 -5.91 3.11
N VAL A 53 7.56 -5.48 4.37
CA VAL A 53 7.93 -6.37 5.47
C VAL A 53 6.71 -7.15 5.96
N ILE A 54 6.72 -8.46 5.75
CA ILE A 54 5.72 -9.38 6.29
C ILE A 54 6.29 -10.01 7.56
N ILE A 55 5.84 -9.51 8.71
CA ILE A 55 6.22 -10.04 10.02
C ILE A 55 5.35 -11.26 10.35
N PRO A 56 5.97 -12.45 10.53
CA PRO A 56 5.28 -13.66 10.98
C PRO A 56 4.52 -13.45 12.30
N GLY A 57 3.32 -14.02 12.42
CA GLY A 57 2.47 -13.84 13.60
C GLY A 57 1.64 -12.56 13.54
N GLN A 58 2.29 -11.42 13.25
CA GLN A 58 1.59 -10.14 13.11
C GLN A 58 0.74 -10.06 11.84
N HIS A 59 1.25 -10.60 10.73
CA HIS A 59 0.58 -10.55 9.43
C HIS A 59 0.05 -11.91 8.98
N SER A 60 0.02 -12.93 9.84
CA SER A 60 -0.34 -14.30 9.42
C SER A 60 -1.71 -14.43 8.75
N ALA A 61 -2.64 -13.51 9.04
CA ALA A 61 -3.93 -13.44 8.36
C ALA A 61 -3.88 -12.57 7.08
N THR A 62 -3.04 -11.54 7.04
CA THR A 62 -3.08 -10.46 6.03
C THR A 62 -1.90 -10.46 5.06
N GLY A 63 -0.96 -11.39 5.19
CA GLY A 63 0.16 -11.52 4.27
C GLY A 63 1.00 -12.77 4.53
N GLY A 64 1.69 -13.19 3.49
CA GLY A 64 2.59 -14.33 3.54
C GLY A 64 3.56 -14.31 2.36
N PHE A 65 4.55 -15.17 2.45
CA PHE A 65 5.55 -15.35 1.40
C PHE A 65 6.15 -16.74 1.51
N GLU A 66 6.69 -17.23 0.41
CA GLU A 66 7.53 -18.42 0.41
C GLU A 66 8.72 -18.26 -0.55
N ASP A 67 9.77 -18.97 -0.20
CA ASP A 67 11.00 -19.13 -0.98
C ASP A 67 11.05 -20.59 -1.44
N VAL A 68 10.42 -20.89 -2.59
CA VAL A 68 10.03 -22.26 -2.97
C VAL A 68 11.13 -22.99 -3.73
N LYS A 69 11.17 -24.31 -3.55
CA LYS A 69 12.29 -25.17 -3.97
C LYS A 69 12.47 -25.33 -5.49
N SER A 70 11.40 -25.35 -6.30
CA SER A 70 11.38 -25.22 -7.79
C SER A 70 10.12 -25.84 -8.40
N LEU A 71 9.77 -25.45 -9.63
CA LEU A 71 8.82 -26.19 -10.48
C LEU A 71 9.56 -26.93 -11.61
N ASP A 72 9.09 -28.13 -11.94
CA ASP A 72 9.39 -28.82 -13.20
C ASP A 72 8.42 -28.36 -14.31
N ASP A 73 8.77 -28.67 -15.56
CA ASP A 73 7.94 -28.33 -16.72
C ASP A 73 6.53 -28.94 -16.60
N GLY A 74 5.50 -28.14 -16.88
CA GLY A 74 4.09 -28.54 -16.76
C GLY A 74 3.56 -28.70 -15.34
N ASN A 75 4.39 -28.61 -14.30
CA ASN A 75 3.94 -28.66 -12.91
C ASN A 75 3.42 -27.30 -12.43
N GLU A 76 2.59 -27.35 -11.38
CA GLU A 76 2.08 -26.16 -10.71
C GLU A 76 2.16 -26.28 -9.19
N TYR A 77 2.18 -25.13 -8.53
CA TYR A 77 2.11 -24.98 -7.09
C TYR A 77 0.91 -24.11 -6.75
N SER A 78 0.09 -24.55 -5.79
CA SER A 78 -1.10 -23.81 -5.36
C SER A 78 -1.18 -23.69 -3.85
N ILE A 79 -1.62 -22.51 -3.39
CA ILE A 79 -1.92 -22.23 -2.00
C ILE A 79 -3.25 -21.51 -1.89
N LYS A 80 -4.03 -21.85 -0.86
CA LYS A 80 -5.26 -21.14 -0.53
C LYS A 80 -5.01 -20.14 0.59
N ILE A 81 -5.47 -18.92 0.39
CA ILE A 81 -5.38 -17.83 1.36
C ILE A 81 -6.76 -17.31 1.71
N ASN A 82 -6.94 -16.90 2.96
CA ASN A 82 -8.19 -16.31 3.40
C ASN A 82 -8.23 -14.83 3.03
N VAL A 83 -9.23 -14.42 2.26
CA VAL A 83 -9.50 -13.02 1.95
C VAL A 83 -10.72 -12.56 2.74
N GLY A 84 -10.45 -11.82 3.81
CA GLY A 84 -11.42 -10.87 4.33
C GLY A 84 -12.57 -11.43 5.17
N GLU A 85 -12.40 -12.63 5.75
CA GLU A 85 -13.35 -13.16 6.74
C GLU A 85 -13.27 -12.46 8.10
N TRP A 86 -12.25 -11.62 8.33
CA TRP A 86 -12.01 -10.95 9.62
C TRP A 86 -12.62 -9.54 9.75
N SER A 87 -13.25 -8.99 8.70
CA SER A 87 -13.94 -7.69 8.81
C SER A 87 -15.07 -7.53 7.81
N GLU A 88 -16.23 -7.11 8.31
CA GLU A 88 -17.43 -6.84 7.49
C GLU A 88 -17.40 -5.42 6.90
N GLY A 89 -18.20 -5.20 5.84
CA GLY A 89 -18.48 -3.87 5.29
C GLY A 89 -17.45 -3.26 4.33
N THR A 90 -16.16 -3.61 4.41
CA THR A 90 -15.14 -3.03 3.50
C THR A 90 -14.72 -4.04 2.41
N PRO A 91 -14.58 -3.63 1.13
CA PRO A 91 -13.94 -4.46 0.11
C PRO A 91 -12.46 -4.69 0.43
N PHE A 92 -11.88 -5.76 -0.10
CA PHE A 92 -10.46 -6.07 0.09
C PHE A 92 -9.68 -5.90 -1.21
N ARG A 93 -8.40 -5.58 -1.08
CA ARG A 93 -7.44 -5.63 -2.18
C ARG A 93 -6.44 -6.73 -1.88
N LEU A 94 -6.25 -7.62 -2.84
CA LEU A 94 -5.22 -8.65 -2.81
C LEU A 94 -4.12 -8.25 -3.78
N LYS A 95 -2.89 -8.15 -3.28
CA LYS A 95 -1.68 -8.11 -4.11
C LYS A 95 -0.94 -9.43 -3.97
N VAL A 96 -0.55 -10.01 -5.10
CA VAL A 96 0.32 -11.19 -5.18
C VAL A 96 1.41 -10.90 -6.20
N THR A 97 2.66 -11.13 -5.81
CA THR A 97 3.82 -10.95 -6.69
C THR A 97 4.64 -12.23 -6.75
N LEU A 98 4.82 -12.74 -7.96
CA LEU A 98 5.72 -13.84 -8.31
C LEU A 98 7.03 -13.28 -8.86
N VAL A 99 8.17 -13.85 -8.42
CA VAL A 99 9.49 -13.54 -8.96
C VAL A 99 10.30 -14.82 -9.11
N TYR A 100 11.03 -14.94 -10.21
CA TYR A 100 12.01 -16.00 -10.41
C TYR A 100 13.28 -15.50 -11.11
N SER A 101 14.42 -16.11 -10.77
CA SER A 101 15.68 -15.84 -11.45
C SER A 101 15.78 -16.70 -12.71
N ASP A 102 15.37 -16.13 -13.84
CA ASP A 102 15.40 -16.80 -15.13
C ASP A 102 16.85 -17.11 -15.57
N PRO A 103 17.12 -18.28 -16.18
CA PRO A 103 18.43 -18.58 -16.75
C PRO A 103 18.85 -17.56 -17.82
N PRO A 104 20.16 -17.34 -18.02
CA PRO A 104 20.62 -16.39 -19.03
C PRO A 104 20.20 -16.81 -20.45
N GLY A 105 19.72 -15.83 -21.21
CA GLY A 105 19.32 -15.96 -22.61
C GLY A 105 18.87 -14.62 -23.22
N GLN A 106 18.63 -14.60 -24.53
CA GLN A 106 18.23 -13.38 -25.25
C GLN A 106 16.78 -12.94 -24.96
N ARG A 107 15.96 -13.87 -24.48
CA ARG A 107 14.54 -13.67 -24.11
C ARG A 107 14.26 -14.48 -22.85
N LEU A 108 13.05 -14.37 -22.31
CA LEU A 108 12.57 -15.21 -21.22
C LEU A 108 12.77 -16.70 -21.55
N GLN A 109 13.59 -17.40 -20.76
CA GLN A 109 13.95 -18.81 -20.99
C GLN A 109 12.90 -19.74 -20.39
N ASN A 110 12.59 -19.54 -19.12
CA ASN A 110 11.55 -20.24 -18.38
C ASN A 110 10.36 -19.30 -18.19
N ASP A 111 9.16 -19.82 -18.34
CA ASP A 111 7.90 -19.09 -18.37
C ASP A 111 6.98 -19.66 -17.28
N LEU A 112 6.80 -18.89 -16.20
CA LEU A 112 5.92 -19.22 -15.08
C LEU A 112 4.75 -18.24 -15.04
N ASN A 113 3.53 -18.76 -14.98
CA ASN A 113 2.31 -17.98 -14.84
C ASN A 113 1.95 -17.79 -13.38
N LEU A 114 1.59 -16.57 -13.00
CA LEU A 114 0.85 -16.27 -11.79
C LEU A 114 -0.66 -16.22 -12.09
N ILE A 115 -1.43 -17.02 -11.37
CA ILE A 115 -2.88 -17.12 -11.46
C ILE A 115 -3.45 -16.90 -10.08
N VAL A 116 -4.50 -16.07 -9.99
CA VAL A 116 -5.28 -15.90 -8.76
C VAL A 116 -6.74 -16.16 -9.06
N THR A 117 -7.34 -17.10 -8.36
CA THR A 117 -8.77 -17.43 -8.44
C THR A 117 -9.49 -16.89 -7.20
N SER A 118 -10.62 -16.21 -7.40
CA SER A 118 -11.40 -15.62 -6.31
C SER A 118 -12.01 -16.68 -5.39
N GLY A 119 -12.32 -16.30 -4.15
CA GLY A 119 -12.83 -17.24 -3.13
C GLY A 119 -14.20 -17.85 -3.44
N ASP A 120 -14.98 -17.24 -4.33
CA ASP A 120 -16.23 -17.79 -4.87
C ASP A 120 -16.01 -18.74 -6.06
N GLY A 121 -14.77 -18.85 -6.56
CA GLY A 121 -14.42 -19.69 -7.71
C GLY A 121 -15.00 -19.21 -9.04
N VAL A 122 -15.47 -17.96 -9.15
CA VAL A 122 -16.14 -17.44 -10.36
C VAL A 122 -15.19 -16.68 -11.27
N TYR A 123 -14.17 -16.05 -10.70
CA TYR A 123 -13.27 -15.14 -11.40
C TYR A 123 -11.81 -15.53 -11.23
N GLU A 124 -11.01 -15.23 -12.23
CA GLU A 124 -9.56 -15.42 -12.20
C GLU A 124 -8.84 -14.18 -12.76
N ARG A 125 -7.63 -13.91 -12.27
CA ARG A 125 -6.72 -12.91 -12.84
C ARG A 125 -5.34 -13.51 -13.05
N HIS A 126 -4.66 -13.02 -14.09
CA HIS A 126 -3.31 -13.43 -14.45
C HIS A 126 -2.29 -12.32 -14.19
N GLY A 127 -1.05 -12.73 -13.97
CA GLY A 127 0.05 -11.81 -13.74
C GLY A 127 0.18 -10.72 -14.80
N ASN A 128 0.40 -9.49 -14.35
CA ASN A 128 0.58 -8.29 -15.17
C ASN A 128 -0.61 -7.96 -16.09
N ASN A 129 -1.76 -8.61 -15.91
CA ASN A 129 -2.99 -8.35 -16.67
C ASN A 129 -4.10 -7.82 -15.75
N LYS A 130 -4.83 -6.81 -16.23
CA LYS A 130 -5.95 -6.19 -15.50
C LYS A 130 -7.31 -6.79 -15.84
N GLN A 131 -7.38 -7.60 -16.88
CA GLN A 131 -8.59 -8.31 -17.29
C GLN A 131 -8.99 -9.35 -16.25
N VAL A 132 -10.29 -9.60 -16.16
CA VAL A 132 -10.86 -10.69 -15.36
C VAL A 132 -11.26 -11.81 -16.31
N PHE A 133 -10.89 -13.02 -15.96
CA PHE A 133 -11.12 -14.23 -16.76
C PHE A 133 -12.07 -15.17 -16.03
N THR A 134 -12.65 -16.11 -16.79
CA THR A 134 -13.25 -17.31 -16.22
C THR A 134 -12.11 -18.26 -15.79
N PRO A 135 -12.21 -18.92 -14.63
CA PRO A 135 -11.20 -19.86 -14.17
C PRO A 135 -10.85 -20.93 -15.21
N GLY A 136 -9.56 -21.19 -15.38
CA GLY A 136 -9.05 -22.11 -16.40
C GLY A 136 -8.84 -21.49 -17.78
N SER A 137 -8.90 -20.16 -17.92
CA SER A 137 -8.55 -19.46 -19.16
C SER A 137 -7.13 -19.80 -19.62
N SER A 138 -6.96 -20.01 -20.93
CA SER A 138 -5.66 -20.20 -21.58
C SER A 138 -5.06 -18.91 -22.16
N GLU A 139 -5.79 -17.80 -22.05
CA GLU A 139 -5.44 -16.49 -22.61
C GLU A 139 -5.03 -15.51 -21.52
N GLY A 140 -4.31 -14.44 -21.89
CA GLY A 140 -4.08 -13.30 -21.00
C GLY A 140 -2.83 -13.34 -20.12
N PHE A 141 -2.00 -14.36 -20.28
CA PHE A 141 -0.75 -14.53 -19.55
C PHE A 141 0.42 -13.68 -20.08
N ASP A 142 1.31 -13.28 -19.18
CA ASP A 142 2.58 -12.64 -19.53
C ASP A 142 3.57 -13.67 -20.12
N ARG A 143 4.33 -13.27 -21.13
CA ARG A 143 5.28 -14.13 -21.85
C ARG A 143 6.68 -13.50 -21.96
N CYS A 144 6.88 -12.39 -21.27
CA CYS A 144 8.01 -11.50 -21.44
C CYS A 144 8.73 -11.22 -20.12
N ASN A 145 8.07 -11.37 -18.97
CA ASN A 145 8.59 -10.97 -17.68
C ASN A 145 8.81 -12.16 -16.73
N ASN A 146 9.93 -12.12 -16.00
CA ASN A 146 10.20 -13.02 -14.88
C ASN A 146 9.67 -12.49 -13.53
N VAL A 147 8.81 -11.48 -13.61
CA VAL A 147 8.10 -10.87 -12.50
C VAL A 147 6.66 -10.69 -12.94
N GLU A 148 5.75 -11.28 -12.19
CA GLU A 148 4.32 -11.18 -12.44
C GLU A 148 3.61 -10.70 -11.18
N GLN A 149 2.72 -9.72 -11.32
CA GLN A 149 1.89 -9.24 -10.22
C GLN A 149 0.41 -9.30 -10.58
N VAL A 150 -0.39 -9.86 -9.68
CA VAL A 150 -1.83 -9.66 -9.66
C VAL A 150 -2.13 -8.63 -8.58
N ASP A 151 -2.75 -7.53 -9.00
CA ASP A 151 -3.29 -6.51 -8.11
C ASP A 151 -4.81 -6.43 -8.29
N TRP A 152 -5.54 -6.96 -7.32
CA TRP A 152 -6.98 -7.17 -7.38
C TRP A 152 -7.71 -6.32 -6.34
N PRO A 153 -8.01 -5.05 -6.64
CA PRO A 153 -8.90 -4.24 -5.82
C PRO A 153 -10.33 -4.77 -5.90
N GLY A 154 -10.99 -4.92 -4.75
CA GLY A 154 -12.35 -5.42 -4.65
C GLY A 154 -12.48 -6.93 -4.92
N ILE A 155 -11.45 -7.72 -4.61
CA ILE A 155 -11.54 -9.18 -4.72
C ILE A 155 -12.67 -9.73 -3.83
N PRO A 156 -13.47 -10.71 -4.31
CA PRO A 156 -14.47 -11.39 -3.48
C PRO A 156 -13.87 -12.04 -2.23
N ARG A 157 -14.63 -12.05 -1.14
CA ARG A 157 -14.25 -12.69 0.12
C ARG A 157 -14.20 -14.22 -0.02
N GLY A 158 -13.47 -14.86 0.88
CA GLY A 158 -13.37 -16.31 0.99
C GLY A 158 -11.97 -16.83 0.69
N MET A 159 -11.88 -18.14 0.42
CA MET A 159 -10.61 -18.83 0.21
C MET A 159 -10.13 -18.66 -1.23
N ALA A 160 -9.42 -17.56 -1.52
CA ALA A 160 -8.79 -17.35 -2.80
C ALA A 160 -7.63 -18.33 -3.00
N GLU A 161 -7.43 -18.78 -4.24
CA GLU A 161 -6.35 -19.69 -4.61
C GLU A 161 -5.30 -18.94 -5.44
N ILE A 162 -4.05 -19.02 -4.99
CA ILE A 162 -2.89 -18.54 -5.74
C ILE A 162 -2.25 -19.77 -6.37
N THR A 163 -2.14 -19.76 -7.70
CA THR A 163 -1.52 -20.84 -8.48
C THR A 163 -0.35 -20.28 -9.28
N ILE A 164 0.79 -20.97 -9.19
CA ILE A 164 2.01 -20.68 -9.94
C ILE A 164 2.27 -21.88 -10.84
N ARG A 165 2.16 -21.70 -12.15
CA ARG A 165 2.22 -22.79 -13.13
C ARG A 165 3.41 -22.62 -14.06
N ALA A 166 4.20 -23.68 -14.24
CA ALA A 166 5.21 -23.73 -15.27
C ALA A 166 4.56 -23.89 -16.65
N TYR A 167 4.53 -22.83 -17.44
CA TYR A 167 4.09 -22.89 -18.83
C TYR A 167 5.14 -23.55 -19.72
N ARG A 168 6.41 -23.17 -19.50
CA ARG A 168 7.55 -23.72 -20.23
C ARG A 168 8.81 -23.62 -19.39
N ILE A 169 9.51 -24.73 -19.22
CA ILE A 169 10.85 -24.76 -18.63
C ILE A 169 11.83 -25.32 -19.66
N THR A 170 12.76 -24.48 -20.11
CA THR A 170 13.78 -24.85 -21.10
C THR A 170 15.07 -25.36 -20.46
N LYS A 171 15.36 -24.95 -19.21
CA LYS A 171 16.58 -25.31 -18.50
C LYS A 171 16.30 -25.58 -17.03
N SER A 172 16.37 -26.85 -16.63
CA SER A 172 16.27 -27.36 -15.24
C SER A 172 15.02 -26.89 -14.47
N PRO A 173 14.65 -27.52 -13.35
CA PRO A 173 13.55 -27.01 -12.55
C PRO A 173 13.78 -25.55 -12.16
N GLN A 174 12.77 -24.69 -12.24
CA GLN A 174 12.87 -23.25 -11.99
C GLN A 174 12.48 -22.92 -10.54
N PRO A 175 13.42 -22.49 -9.68
CA PRO A 175 13.10 -21.92 -8.38
C PRO A 175 12.33 -20.60 -8.53
N PHE A 176 11.40 -20.35 -7.63
CA PHE A 176 10.61 -19.13 -7.60
C PHE A 176 10.32 -18.72 -6.16
N ALA A 177 10.01 -17.45 -5.98
CA ALA A 177 9.50 -16.92 -4.73
C ALA A 177 8.24 -16.11 -5.01
N TYR A 178 7.36 -16.04 -4.01
CA TYR A 178 6.20 -15.17 -4.10
C TYR A 178 5.91 -14.51 -2.75
N ALA A 179 5.24 -13.37 -2.81
CA ALA A 179 4.70 -12.67 -1.66
C ALA A 179 3.27 -12.27 -1.95
N TRP A 180 2.42 -12.28 -0.93
CA TRP A 180 1.04 -11.82 -1.02
C TRP A 180 0.66 -10.97 0.18
N ARG A 181 -0.29 -10.06 -0.03
CA ARG A 181 -0.87 -9.23 1.02
C ARG A 181 -2.33 -8.93 0.74
N VAL A 182 -3.15 -9.06 1.78
CA VAL A 182 -4.54 -8.62 1.81
C VAL A 182 -4.62 -7.37 2.68
N HIS A 183 -5.27 -6.34 2.17
CA HIS A 183 -5.53 -5.13 2.93
C HIS A 183 -6.91 -4.58 2.60
N ASN A 184 -7.47 -3.80 3.53
CA ASN A 184 -8.75 -3.13 3.32
C ASN A 184 -8.62 -2.21 2.11
N TYR A 185 -9.46 -2.44 1.11
CA TYR A 185 -9.56 -1.56 -0.05
C TYR A 185 -10.31 -0.32 0.38
N ARG A 186 -9.57 0.75 0.67
CA ARG A 186 -10.18 2.05 0.92
C ARG A 186 -10.72 2.56 -0.40
N ILE A 187 -12.04 2.56 -0.55
CA ILE A 187 -12.68 3.32 -1.61
C ILE A 187 -12.31 4.78 -1.35
N GLU A 188 -11.83 5.50 -2.37
CA GLU A 188 -11.38 6.89 -2.23
C GLU A 188 -12.42 7.78 -1.53
N ALA A 189 -13.71 7.46 -1.69
CA ALA A 189 -14.84 8.09 -1.00
C ALA A 189 -14.82 7.91 0.53
N GLU A 190 -14.47 6.73 1.04
CA GLU A 190 -14.36 6.48 2.48
C GLU A 190 -13.11 7.14 3.07
N ALA A 191 -12.00 7.15 2.33
CA ALA A 191 -10.79 7.87 2.75
C ALA A 191 -11.04 9.39 2.80
N LYS A 192 -11.73 9.94 1.79
CA LYS A 192 -12.18 11.34 1.78
C LYS A 192 -13.16 11.63 2.90
N THR A 193 -14.10 10.73 3.17
CA THR A 193 -15.07 10.88 4.26
C THR A 193 -14.39 10.81 5.63
N ALA A 194 -13.47 9.87 5.84
CA ALA A 194 -12.70 9.74 7.06
C ALA A 194 -11.76 10.94 7.26
N LEU A 195 -11.13 11.46 6.21
CA LEU A 195 -10.33 12.69 6.26
C LEU A 195 -11.21 13.90 6.54
N PHE A 196 -12.39 13.99 5.93
CA PHE A 196 -13.36 15.05 6.16
C PHE A 196 -13.93 15.01 7.59
N ILE A 197 -14.21 13.83 8.12
CA ILE A 197 -14.64 13.61 9.50
C ILE A 197 -13.48 13.92 10.44
N ALA A 198 -12.27 13.42 10.20
CA ALA A 198 -11.10 13.72 11.02
C ALA A 198 -10.79 15.22 11.02
N HIS A 199 -10.90 15.90 9.87
CA HIS A 199 -10.78 17.35 9.77
C HIS A 199 -11.90 18.06 10.56
N ASN A 200 -13.15 17.62 10.44
CA ASN A 200 -14.26 18.17 11.22
C ASN A 200 -14.08 17.93 12.73
N LEU A 201 -13.65 16.74 13.14
CA LEU A 201 -13.39 16.39 14.52
C LEU A 201 -12.19 17.16 15.05
N MET A 202 -11.10 17.29 14.30
CA MET A 202 -9.97 18.15 14.65
C MET A 202 -10.39 19.61 14.75
N SER A 203 -11.34 20.09 13.94
CA SER A 203 -11.88 21.45 14.07
C SER A 203 -12.83 21.62 15.26
N ARG A 204 -13.59 20.58 15.62
CA ARG A 204 -14.57 20.60 16.73
C ARG A 204 -13.97 20.28 18.10
N TYR A 205 -12.89 19.51 18.12
CA TYR A 205 -12.17 19.06 19.31
C TYR A 205 -10.74 19.60 19.35
N ASN A 206 -10.43 20.65 18.57
CA ASN A 206 -9.22 21.44 18.78
C ASN A 206 -9.39 22.13 20.13
N VAL A 207 -8.95 21.47 21.19
CA VAL A 207 -8.89 22.06 22.52
C VAL A 207 -7.84 23.15 22.44
N THR A 208 -8.26 24.40 22.33
CA THR A 208 -7.31 25.51 22.38
C THR A 208 -6.76 25.59 23.80
N GLN A 209 -5.59 26.20 24.00
CA GLN A 209 -5.10 26.44 25.36
C GLN A 209 -6.14 27.21 26.20
N ALA A 210 -6.97 28.05 25.57
CA ALA A 210 -8.06 28.77 26.22
C ALA A 210 -9.15 27.82 26.77
N ASP A 211 -9.47 26.74 26.06
CA ASP A 211 -10.45 25.74 26.51
C ASP A 211 -9.92 24.89 27.67
N LEU A 212 -8.60 24.61 27.70
CA LEU A 212 -7.95 23.96 28.84
C LEU A 212 -7.93 24.85 30.09
N ILE A 213 -7.84 26.17 29.91
CA ILE A 213 -7.81 27.17 30.99
C ILE A 213 -9.20 27.47 31.55
N ALA A 214 -10.27 27.24 30.78
CA ALA A 214 -11.65 27.50 31.20
C ALA A 214 -12.12 26.57 32.33
N GLY A 215 -11.60 25.34 32.39
CA GLY A 215 -11.96 24.33 33.40
C GLY A 215 -11.02 24.23 34.61
N ALA A 216 -9.92 24.97 34.62
CA ALA A 216 -8.91 24.89 35.68
C ALA A 216 -9.19 25.87 36.83
N ASP A 217 -8.90 25.45 38.08
CA ASP A 217 -8.89 26.32 39.26
C ASP A 217 -7.79 27.40 39.16
N SER A 218 -7.98 28.51 39.87
CA SER A 218 -7.18 29.73 39.71
C SER A 218 -5.68 29.55 39.97
N GLU A 219 -5.28 28.56 40.77
CA GLU A 219 -3.87 28.24 41.05
C GLU A 219 -3.19 27.50 39.89
N SER A 220 -3.92 26.63 39.16
CA SER A 220 -3.39 25.84 38.05
C SER A 220 -3.18 26.65 36.76
N LYS A 221 -3.79 27.83 36.63
CA LYS A 221 -3.67 28.68 35.43
C LYS A 221 -2.26 29.27 35.24
N ALA A 222 -1.48 29.39 36.31
CA ALA A 222 -0.13 29.93 36.28
C ALA A 222 0.87 29.06 35.49
N GLN A 223 0.64 27.73 35.39
CA GLN A 223 1.57 26.82 34.70
C GLN A 223 1.56 26.95 33.17
N TYR A 224 0.52 27.57 32.60
CA TYR A 224 0.35 27.71 31.15
C TYR A 224 0.86 29.06 30.59
N GLY A 225 1.23 30.01 31.45
CA GLY A 225 1.58 31.40 31.10
C GLY A 225 2.93 31.62 30.43
N ARG A 226 3.54 30.64 29.74
CA ARG A 226 4.92 30.77 29.21
C ARG A 226 5.15 30.43 27.73
N ARG A 227 4.10 30.23 26.93
CA ARG A 227 4.25 30.15 25.46
C ARG A 227 3.09 30.87 24.79
N SER A 228 3.31 32.11 24.39
CA SER A 228 2.44 32.81 23.45
C SER A 228 3.08 32.78 22.08
N GLU A 229 2.62 31.88 21.20
CA GLU A 229 2.87 31.99 19.77
C GLU A 229 1.67 32.75 19.16
N VAL A 230 1.93 33.97 18.70
CA VAL A 230 0.89 34.84 18.11
C VAL A 230 0.91 34.64 16.61
N THR A 231 -0.09 33.95 16.07
CA THR A 231 -0.29 33.81 14.62
C THR A 231 -1.48 34.68 14.20
N VAL A 232 -1.23 35.68 13.36
CA VAL A 232 -2.30 36.50 12.77
C VAL A 232 -2.89 35.76 11.58
N THR A 233 -4.06 35.16 11.76
CA THR A 233 -4.83 34.55 10.68
C THR A 233 -5.84 35.55 10.10
N ASN A 234 -5.50 36.04 8.91
CA ASN A 234 -6.38 36.44 7.81
C ASN A 234 -7.77 37.02 8.19
N THR A 235 -7.91 38.34 8.09
CA THR A 235 -9.19 39.06 8.21
C THR A 235 -10.14 38.67 7.08
N LYS A 236 -11.35 38.19 7.43
CA LYS A 236 -12.41 37.72 6.52
C LYS A 236 -12.99 38.75 5.53
N ASP A 237 -12.32 39.86 5.28
CA ASP A 237 -12.84 40.94 4.43
C ASP A 237 -11.68 41.63 3.67
N LEU A 238 -11.61 41.40 2.35
CA LEU A 238 -10.61 41.99 1.45
C LEU A 238 -10.80 43.50 1.24
N SER A 239 -11.86 44.12 1.79
CA SER A 239 -12.17 45.54 1.59
C SER A 239 -11.67 46.48 2.71
N LYS A 240 -11.09 45.96 3.80
CA LYS A 240 -10.63 46.80 4.92
C LYS A 240 -9.12 46.99 4.92
N ARG A 241 -8.67 48.25 4.79
CA ARG A 241 -7.27 48.65 5.02
C ARG A 241 -6.99 48.87 6.51
N VAL A 242 -5.83 48.42 6.96
CA VAL A 242 -5.30 48.66 8.30
C VAL A 242 -5.04 50.17 8.45
N MET A 243 -5.73 50.81 9.39
CA MET A 243 -5.71 52.27 9.57
C MET A 243 -4.91 52.73 10.80
N ASN A 244 -4.21 51.84 11.52
CA ASN A 244 -3.44 52.23 12.71
C ASN A 244 -2.25 51.29 13.01
N GLU A 245 -1.05 51.69 12.60
CA GLU A 245 0.23 50.99 12.85
C GLU A 245 0.92 51.42 14.16
N SER A 246 0.21 51.95 15.13
CA SER A 246 0.83 52.44 16.38
C SER A 246 1.28 51.34 17.34
N PHE A 247 0.76 50.10 17.21
CA PHE A 247 1.01 49.03 18.18
C PHE A 247 2.21 48.12 17.84
N ALA A 248 2.58 48.00 16.56
CA ALA A 248 3.65 47.10 16.12
C ALA A 248 5.05 47.51 16.62
N ARG A 249 5.33 48.82 16.73
CA ARG A 249 6.62 49.30 17.23
C ARG A 249 6.85 49.03 18.71
N ARG A 250 5.79 49.00 19.53
CA ARG A 250 5.93 48.72 20.98
C ARG A 250 6.17 47.23 21.25
N LEU A 251 5.59 46.35 20.45
CA LEU A 251 5.82 44.91 20.56
C LEU A 251 7.25 44.51 20.15
N ALA A 252 7.77 45.13 19.09
CA ALA A 252 9.14 44.89 18.63
C ALA A 252 10.20 45.35 19.65
N HIS A 253 9.93 46.40 20.43
CA HIS A 253 10.88 46.87 21.44
C HIS A 253 10.91 45.99 22.71
N ALA A 254 9.78 45.36 23.06
CA ALA A 254 9.67 44.53 24.26
C ALA A 254 10.32 43.14 24.14
N MET A 255 10.70 42.71 22.93
CA MET A 255 11.37 41.42 22.69
C MET A 255 12.92 41.50 22.67
N CYS A 256 13.52 42.68 22.89
CA CYS A 256 14.98 42.88 22.90
C CYS A 256 15.57 43.14 24.29
N THR A 257 14.83 42.92 25.36
CA THR A 257 15.36 42.97 26.74
C THR A 257 14.89 41.71 27.47
N PHE A 258 15.87 40.93 27.91
CA PHE A 258 15.77 39.56 28.45
C PHE A 258 14.79 39.41 29.62
#